data_AF-A0A8C7Y8Y3-F1
#
_entry.id   AF-A0A8C7Y8Y3-F1
#
_cell.length_a   1.000
_cell.length_b   1.000
_cell.length_c   1.000
_cell.angle_alpha   90.00
_cell.angle_beta   90.00
_cell.angle_gamma   90.00
#
_symmetry.space_group_name_H-M   'P 1'
#
loop_
_entity.id
_entity.type
_entity.pdbx_description
1 polymer ?
#
loop_
_entity_poly.entity_id
_entity_poly.type
_entity_poly.pdbx_seq_one_letter_code
_entity_poly.pdbx_strand_id
1 'polypeptide(L)'
;MWSSVVPHILDMAQLTKSNAPVHIDVGGHMYTSSLATLTRYPDSRIARLFNGTEPVVLDSLKQHYFIDRDGPTFRYILNFLRTSKLLVPEDFRVSVSTDPRPSLQ
;
A
#
# COMPACT_ATOMS: atom_id res chain seq x y z
N MET A 1 1.95 -15.89 -50.28
CA MET A 1 1.58 -14.77 -49.40
C MET A 1 1.27 -15.32 -48.02
N TRP A 2 2.27 -15.38 -47.13
CA TRP A 2 2.03 -15.69 -45.71
C TRP A 2 1.87 -14.34 -45.03
N SER A 3 0.64 -13.98 -44.70
CA SER A 3 0.34 -12.71 -44.03
C SER A 3 0.86 -12.79 -42.60
N SER A 4 1.82 -11.92 -42.26
CA SER A 4 2.32 -11.73 -40.90
C SER A 4 1.18 -11.22 -40.01
N VAL A 5 0.53 -12.13 -39.29
CA VAL A 5 -0.22 -11.77 -38.09
C VAL A 5 0.82 -11.64 -36.98
N VAL A 6 1.39 -10.44 -36.85
CA VAL A 6 2.12 -10.08 -35.63
C VAL A 6 1.04 -10.01 -34.54
N PRO A 7 1.09 -10.84 -33.49
CA PRO A 7 0.17 -10.68 -32.37
C PRO A 7 0.39 -9.28 -31.83
N HIS A 8 -0.67 -8.51 -31.58
CA HIS A 8 -0.58 -7.27 -30.82
C HIS A 8 0.18 -7.58 -29.52
N ILE A 9 1.47 -7.25 -29.51
CA ILE A 9 2.33 -7.27 -28.34
C ILE A 9 1.63 -6.29 -27.39
N LEU A 10 1.19 -6.80 -26.24
CA LEU A 10 0.58 -6.10 -25.11
C LEU A 10 0.69 -4.57 -25.23
N ASP A 11 -0.45 -3.87 -25.30
CA ASP A 11 -0.47 -2.41 -25.25
C ASP A 11 0.07 -1.97 -23.89
N MET A 12 1.37 -1.66 -23.85
CA MET A 12 2.09 -1.38 -22.61
C MET A 12 1.69 0.01 -22.13
N ALA A 13 1.02 0.08 -20.98
CA ALA A 13 0.70 1.36 -20.37
C ALA A 13 1.98 2.18 -20.16
N GLN A 14 1.98 3.44 -20.62
CA GLN A 14 3.10 4.35 -20.42
C GLN A 14 3.41 4.50 -18.93
N LEU A 15 4.67 4.31 -18.54
CA LEU A 15 5.11 4.56 -17.17
C LEU A 15 5.02 6.06 -16.86
N THR A 16 4.33 6.40 -15.78
CA THR A 16 4.16 7.75 -15.26
C THR A 16 4.49 7.76 -13.77
N LYS A 17 4.71 8.94 -13.19
CA LYS A 17 4.86 9.08 -11.74
C LYS A 17 3.68 8.48 -10.96
N SER A 18 2.48 8.52 -11.52
CA SER A 18 1.27 8.06 -10.85
C SER A 18 1.12 6.53 -10.80
N ASN A 19 1.63 5.81 -11.80
CA ASN A 19 1.52 4.35 -11.92
C ASN A 19 2.85 3.61 -11.68
N ALA A 20 3.95 4.35 -11.49
CA ALA A 20 5.23 3.76 -11.14
C ALA A 20 5.14 2.94 -9.84
N PRO A 21 5.82 1.78 -9.78
CA PRO A 21 5.89 0.97 -8.57
C PRO A 21 6.47 1.75 -7.39
N VAL A 22 5.80 1.64 -6.24
CA VAL A 22 6.23 2.16 -4.95
C VAL A 22 6.35 1.00 -3.99
N HIS A 23 7.55 0.76 -3.48
CA HIS A 23 7.83 -0.30 -2.52
C HIS A 23 7.69 0.22 -1.08
N ILE A 24 7.00 -0.54 -0.24
CA ILE A 24 6.68 -0.17 1.14
C ILE A 24 6.94 -1.39 2.03
N ASP A 25 7.80 -1.24 3.03
CA ASP A 25 7.95 -2.16 4.15
C ASP A 25 7.01 -1.74 5.27
N VAL A 26 6.08 -2.63 5.63
CA VAL A 26 5.12 -2.41 6.72
C VAL A 26 5.37 -3.45 7.82
N GLY A 27 6.11 -3.06 8.86
CA GLY A 27 6.46 -3.96 9.96
C GLY A 27 7.11 -5.27 9.51
N GLY A 28 8.00 -5.22 8.51
CA GLY A 28 8.68 -6.38 7.91
C GLY A 28 7.95 -7.01 6.72
N HIS A 29 6.75 -6.53 6.36
CA HIS A 29 5.98 -7.05 5.23
C HIS A 29 6.12 -6.13 4.02
N MET A 30 6.70 -6.67 2.94
CA MET A 30 6.91 -5.92 1.70
C MET A 30 5.64 -5.85 0.85
N TYR A 31 5.24 -4.64 0.50
CA TYR A 31 4.16 -4.33 -0.43
C TYR A 31 4.67 -3.53 -1.61
N THR A 32 3.98 -3.68 -2.74
CA THR A 32 4.15 -2.83 -3.93
C THR A 32 2.82 -2.22 -4.32
N SER A 33 2.81 -0.92 -4.56
CA SER A 33 1.63 -0.15 -4.97
C SER A 33 2.03 0.96 -5.95
N SER A 34 1.16 1.93 -6.18
CA SER A 34 1.43 3.12 -6.99
C SER A 34 1.04 4.39 -6.25
N LEU A 35 1.63 5.54 -6.62
CA LEU A 35 1.24 6.83 -6.03
C LEU A 35 -0.25 7.10 -6.22
N ALA A 36 -0.83 6.81 -7.39
CA ALA A 36 -2.26 6.96 -7.64
C ALA A 36 -3.15 6.19 -6.64
N THR A 37 -2.69 5.03 -6.19
CA THR A 37 -3.41 4.24 -5.18
C THR A 37 -3.22 4.84 -3.78
N LEU A 38 -1.97 5.16 -3.43
CA LEU A 38 -1.59 5.62 -2.08
C LEU A 38 -2.14 7.02 -1.77
N THR A 39 -2.36 7.85 -2.78
CA THR A 39 -2.87 9.22 -2.64
C THR A 39 -4.35 9.36 -3.01
N ARG A 40 -5.07 8.27 -3.28
CA ARG A 40 -6.47 8.27 -3.72
C ARG A 40 -7.42 9.04 -2.81
N TYR A 41 -7.14 9.04 -1.51
CA TYR A 41 -7.90 9.78 -0.50
C TYR A 41 -6.99 10.84 0.14
N PRO A 42 -6.94 12.07 -0.39
CA PRO A 42 -5.96 13.09 0.00
C PRO A 42 -5.95 13.45 1.49
N ASP A 43 -7.10 13.35 2.15
CA ASP A 43 -7.26 13.68 3.58
C ASP A 43 -6.75 12.57 4.52
N SER A 44 -6.42 11.40 3.96
CA SER A 44 -5.89 10.28 4.74
C SER A 44 -4.41 10.49 5.10
N ARG A 45 -3.98 9.92 6.23
CA ARG A 45 -2.57 9.94 6.63
C ARG A 45 -1.66 9.30 5.58
N ILE A 46 -2.08 8.18 4.99
CA ILE A 46 -1.28 7.50 3.96
C ILE A 46 -1.07 8.41 2.74
N ALA A 47 -2.09 9.14 2.30
CA ALA A 47 -1.91 10.10 1.20
C ALA A 47 -0.92 11.20 1.57
N ARG A 48 -0.96 11.72 2.81
CA ARG A 48 -0.02 12.75 3.28
C ARG A 48 1.44 12.26 3.31
N LEU A 49 1.68 11.00 3.63
CA LEU A 49 3.03 10.41 3.56
C LEU A 49 3.56 10.35 2.12
N PHE A 50 2.69 10.01 1.15
CA PHE A 50 3.09 9.77 -0.23
C PHE A 50 2.91 10.98 -1.17
N ASN A 51 2.23 12.04 -0.73
CA ASN A 51 2.15 13.32 -1.44
C ASN A 51 3.19 14.35 -0.95
N GLY A 52 3.97 14.01 0.08
CA GLY A 52 5.03 14.86 0.64
C GLY A 52 4.58 15.84 1.72
N THR A 53 3.34 15.75 2.20
CA THR A 53 2.82 16.61 3.29
C THR A 53 3.36 16.17 4.66
N GLU A 54 3.51 14.86 4.88
CA GLU A 54 4.11 14.30 6.09
C GLU A 54 5.42 13.58 5.74
N PRO A 55 6.45 13.66 6.59
CA PRO A 55 7.67 12.90 6.39
C PRO A 55 7.41 11.40 6.56
N VAL A 56 8.03 10.60 5.71
CA VAL A 56 8.02 9.13 5.78
C VAL A 56 9.47 8.64 5.76
N VAL A 57 9.76 7.61 6.55
CA VAL A 57 11.09 7.01 6.58
C VAL A 57 11.35 6.33 5.23
N LEU A 58 12.43 6.71 4.57
CA LEU A 58 12.94 6.05 3.38
C LEU A 58 14.19 5.28 3.79
N ASP A 59 14.19 3.96 3.63
CA ASP A 59 15.42 3.17 3.70
C ASP A 59 16.24 3.50 2.46
N SER A 60 17.31 4.27 2.64
CA SER A 60 18.17 4.74 1.55
C SER A 60 18.97 3.62 0.89
N LEU A 61 19.21 2.50 1.59
CA LEU A 61 19.94 1.36 1.06
C LEU A 61 19.09 0.51 0.12
N LYS A 62 17.79 0.40 0.42
CA LYS A 62 16.84 -0.45 -0.30
C LYS A 62 15.80 0.32 -1.11
N GLN A 63 15.76 1.65 -1.02
CA GLN A 63 14.86 2.56 -1.74
C GLN A 63 13.36 2.22 -1.58
N HIS A 64 12.97 1.81 -0.38
CA HIS A 64 11.59 1.49 -0.01
C HIS A 64 11.18 2.28 1.24
N TYR A 65 9.91 2.65 1.27
CA TYR A 65 9.34 3.40 2.38
C TYR A 65 9.07 2.47 3.56
N PHE A 66 9.26 2.95 4.78
CA PHE A 66 8.99 2.18 5.99
C PHE A 66 7.78 2.73 6.76
N ILE A 67 6.88 1.84 7.14
CA ILE A 67 5.72 2.10 8.00
C ILE A 67 5.77 1.13 9.18
N ASP A 68 5.93 1.67 10.39
CA ASP A 68 5.94 0.90 11.63
C ASP A 68 4.51 0.52 12.07
N ARG A 69 3.89 -0.42 11.34
CA ARG A 69 2.53 -0.94 11.59
C ARG A 69 2.45 -2.42 11.26
N ASP A 70 1.34 -3.04 11.66
CA ASP A 70 1.04 -4.44 11.33
C ASP A 70 0.92 -4.66 9.82
N GLY A 71 1.88 -5.44 9.30
CA GLY A 71 1.97 -5.77 7.89
C GLY A 71 0.75 -6.50 7.34
N PRO A 72 0.30 -7.63 7.94
CA PRO A 72 -0.85 -8.39 7.42
C PRO A 72 -2.14 -7.58 7.31
N THR A 73 -2.43 -6.71 8.29
CA THR A 73 -3.60 -5.83 8.28
C THR A 73 -3.51 -4.78 7.16
N PHE A 74 -2.31 -4.33 6.81
CA PHE A 74 -2.10 -3.34 5.76
C PHE A 74 -2.60 -3.77 4.37
N ARG A 75 -2.66 -5.08 4.10
CA ARG A 75 -3.27 -5.61 2.87
C ARG A 75 -4.71 -5.13 2.68
N TYR A 76 -5.49 -5.05 3.76
CA TYR A 76 -6.88 -4.58 3.69
C TYR A 76 -6.96 -3.09 3.40
N ILE A 77 -6.03 -2.30 3.95
CA ILE A 77 -5.89 -0.87 3.63
C ILE A 77 -5.60 -0.69 2.14
N LEU A 78 -4.61 -1.40 1.58
CA LEU A 78 -4.30 -1.32 0.16
C LEU A 78 -5.47 -1.75 -0.74
N ASN A 79 -6.17 -2.81 -0.37
CA ASN A 79 -7.34 -3.25 -1.14
C ASN A 79 -8.48 -2.23 -1.10
N PHE A 80 -8.72 -1.59 0.04
CA PHE A 80 -9.65 -0.49 0.15
C PHE A 80 -9.24 0.69 -0.74
N LEU A 81 -7.96 1.07 -0.73
CA LEU A 81 -7.46 2.14 -1.61
C LEU A 81 -7.66 1.82 -3.10
N ARG A 82 -7.46 0.56 -3.51
CA ARG A 82 -7.63 0.15 -4.91
C ARG A 82 -9.10 0.11 -5.36
N THR A 83 -9.99 -0.37 -4.50
CA THR A 83 -11.36 -0.75 -4.88
C THR A 83 -12.45 0.15 -4.30
N SER A 84 -12.11 0.99 -3.32
CA SER A 84 -13.06 1.74 -2.48
C SER A 84 -14.06 0.86 -1.74
N LYS A 85 -13.74 -0.42 -1.53
CA LYS A 85 -14.57 -1.40 -0.82
C LYS A 85 -13.77 -2.06 0.29
N LEU A 86 -14.35 -2.14 1.48
CA LEU A 86 -13.73 -2.85 2.60
C LEU A 86 -14.05 -4.34 2.47
N LEU A 87 -13.10 -5.10 1.93
CA LEU A 87 -13.21 -6.54 1.74
C LEU A 87 -12.34 -7.27 2.77
N VAL A 88 -12.96 -7.72 3.85
CA VAL A 88 -12.35 -8.52 4.92
C VAL A 88 -13.03 -9.89 5.00
N PRO A 89 -12.36 -10.92 5.54
CA PRO A 89 -13.01 -12.20 5.84
C PRO A 89 -14.21 -12.01 6.78
N GLU A 90 -15.22 -12.88 6.67
CA GLU A 90 -16.43 -12.81 7.50
C GLU A 90 -16.13 -12.97 9.00
N ASP A 91 -15.07 -13.71 9.34
CA ASP A 91 -14.63 -14.01 10.69
C ASP A 91 -13.54 -13.05 11.20
N PHE A 92 -13.39 -11.87 10.58
CA PHE A 92 -12.36 -10.91 10.96
C PHE A 92 -12.49 -10.46 12.43
N ARG A 93 -11.47 -10.80 13.25
CA ARG A 93 -11.40 -10.41 14.67
C ARG A 93 -10.44 -9.25 14.86
N VAL A 94 -10.92 -8.18 15.50
CA VAL A 94 -10.06 -7.12 16.00
C VAL A 94 -9.55 -7.53 17.37
N SER A 95 -8.26 -7.84 17.48
CA SER A 95 -7.60 -7.99 18.77
C SER A 95 -7.45 -6.60 19.40
N VAL A 96 -8.34 -6.27 20.34
CA VAL A 96 -8.12 -5.14 21.24
C VAL A 96 -7.16 -5.64 22.32
N SER A 97 -5.95 -5.08 22.39
CA SER A 97 -5.07 -5.31 23.55
C SER A 97 -5.69 -4.60 24.75
N THR A 98 -6.62 -5.26 25.43
CA THR A 98 -7.00 -4.86 26.79
C THR A 98 -5.85 -5.26 27.69
N ASP A 99 -4.80 -4.45 27.75
CA ASP A 99 -3.87 -4.53 28.88
C ASP A 99 -4.63 -3.98 30.09
N PRO A 100 -4.96 -4.81 31.10
CA PRO A 100 -5.38 -4.27 32.37
C PRO A 100 -4.17 -3.53 32.93
N ARG A 101 -4.22 -2.19 33.01
CA ARG A 101 -3.22 -1.43 33.75
C ARG A 101 -3.09 -2.06 35.14
N PRO A 102 -1.90 -2.50 35.58
CA PRO A 102 -1.74 -2.96 36.95
C PRO A 102 -2.10 -1.79 37.87
N SER A 103 -3.07 -2.00 38.74
CA SER A 103 -3.37 -1.09 39.84
C SER A 103 -2.07 -0.91 40.63
N LEU A 104 -1.56 0.32 40.71
CA LEU A 104 -0.50 0.61 41.67
C LEU A 104 -1.04 0.31 43.07
N GLN A 105 -0.46 -0.71 43.72
CA GLN A 105 -0.47 -0.84 45.17
C GLN A 105 0.71 -0.05 45.73
#